data_AF-A0A349WGE4-F1
#
_entry.id   AF-A0A349WGE4-F1
#
_cell.length_a   1.000
_cell.length_b   1.000
_cell.length_c   1.000
_cell.angle_alpha   90.00
_cell.angle_beta   90.00
_cell.angle_gamma   90.00
#
_symmetry.space_group_name_H-M   'P 1'
#
loop_
_entity.id
_entity.type
_entity.pdbx_description
1 polymer ?
#
loop_
_entity_poly.entity_id
_entity_poly.type
_entity_poly.pdbx_seq_one_letter_code
_entity_poly.pdbx_strand_id
1 'polypeptide(L)' 'MGAYLPLPHVYEREGRQERSWDIYSRLLRDRIVFIGTPIDDFV' A
#
# COMPACT_ATOMS: atom_id res chain seq x y z
N MET A 1 -9.19 7.57 21.19
CA MET A 1 -9.22 8.10 19.81
C MET A 1 -7.94 7.66 19.12
N GLY A 2 -7.98 6.58 18.35
CA GLY A 2 -6.81 6.13 17.58
C GLY A 2 -6.55 7.12 16.46
N ALA A 3 -5.30 7.57 16.31
CA ALA A 3 -4.92 8.45 15.23
C ALA A 3 -5.15 7.73 13.90
N TYR A 4 -6.12 8.20 13.10
CA TYR A 4 -6.25 7.77 11.71
C TYR A 4 -5.10 8.43 10.95
N LEU A 5 -4.00 7.70 10.80
CA LEU A 5 -2.93 8.10 9.90
C LEU A 5 -3.44 7.80 8.49
N PRO A 6 -3.74 8.82 7.66
CA PRO A 6 -4.11 8.57 6.28
C PRO A 6 -2.99 7.77 5.62
N LEU A 7 -3.33 6.64 5.02
CA LEU A 7 -2.39 5.85 4.26
C LEU A 7 -1.82 6.73 3.14
N PRO A 8 -0.49 6.85 3.01
CA PRO A 8 0.09 7.72 2.01
C PRO A 8 -0.23 7.19 0.61
N HIS A 9 -0.66 8.10 -0.25
CA HIS A 9 -0.98 7.83 -1.64
C HIS A 9 0.19 8.22 -2.54
N VAL A 10 0.42 7.43 -3.58
CA VAL A 10 1.47 7.62 -4.58
C VAL A 10 0.82 7.72 -5.96
N TYR A 11 1.24 8.71 -6.74
CA TYR A 11 0.80 8.88 -8.12
C TYR A 11 1.86 8.27 -9.05
N GLU A 12 1.46 7.26 -9.84
CA GLU A 12 2.31 6.59 -10.81
C GLU A 12 1.83 6.89 -12.23
N ARG A 13 2.78 7.23 -13.12
CA ARG A 13 2.50 7.44 -14.54
C ARG A 13 2.69 6.13 -15.30
N GLU A 14 1.61 5.58 -15.85
CA GLU A 14 1.65 4.43 -16.76
C GLU A 14 1.21 4.89 -18.16
N GLY A 15 2.19 5.18 -19.01
CA GLY A 15 1.94 5.73 -20.34
C GLY A 15 1.38 7.16 -20.28
N ARG A 16 0.17 7.35 -20.81
CA ARG A 16 -0.53 8.66 -20.87
C ARG A 16 -1.46 8.92 -19.68
N GLN A 17 -1.63 7.97 -18.76
CA GLN A 17 -2.53 8.09 -17.61
C GLN A 17 -1.74 8.10 -16.30
N GLU A 18 -2.22 8.92 -15.36
CA GLU A 18 -1.78 8.91 -13.96
C GLU A 18 -2.72 8.00 -13.16
N ARG A 19 -2.16 7.03 -12.45
CA ARG A 19 -2.88 6.15 -11.52
C ARG A 19 -2.46 6.49 -10.10
N SER A 20 -3.44 6.69 -9.23
CA SER A 20 -3.22 6.84 -7.80
C SER A 20 -3.28 5.46 -7.13
N TRP A 21 -2.30 5.17 -6.28
CA TRP A 21 -2.19 3.94 -5.52
C TRP A 21 -1.99 4.30 -4.05
N ASP A 22 -2.46 3.47 -3.13
CA ASP A 22 -1.86 3.46 -1.78
C ASP A 22 -0.45 2.84 -1.86
N ILE A 23 0.42 3.22 -0.91
CA ILE A 23 1.81 2.77 -0.90
C ILE A 23 1.95 1.24 -0.88
N TYR A 24 1.06 0.53 -0.17
CA TYR A 24 1.16 -0.93 -0.03
C TYR A 24 0.79 -1.64 -1.32
N SER A 25 -0.27 -1.21 -2.00
CA SER A 25 -0.65 -1.73 -3.32
C SER A 25 0.44 -1.48 -4.35
N ARG A 26 1.10 -0.31 -4.31
CA ARG A 26 2.22 -0.01 -5.21
C ARG A 26 3.41 -0.93 -4.99
N LEU A 27 3.71 -1.30 -3.74
CA LEU A 27 4.80 -2.21 -3.40
C LEU A 27 4.43 -3.66 -3.74
N LEU A 28 3.18 -4.05 -3.55
CA LEU A 28 2.67 -5.36 -3.96
C LEU A 28 2.75 -5.57 -5.48
N ARG A 29 2.57 -4.51 -6.28
CA ARG A 29 2.80 -4.55 -7.75
C ARG A 29 4.24 -4.96 -8.10
N ASP A 30 5.22 -4.54 -7.31
CA ASP A 30 6.63 -4.94 -7.43
C ASP A 30 6.93 -6.26 -6.72
N ARG A 31 5.90 -6.98 -6.27
CA ARG A 31 5.97 -8.25 -5.53
C ARG A 31 6.68 -8.10 -4.17
N ILE A 32 6.57 -6.93 -3.55
CA ILE A 32 7.09 -6.64 -2.21
C ILE A 32 5.94 -6.76 -1.21
N VAL A 33 6.11 -7.62 -0.19
CA VAL A 33 5.12 -7.86 0.87
C VAL A 33 5.69 -7.37 2.20
N PHE A 34 4.90 -6.60 2.95
CA PHE A 34 5.26 -6.13 4.28
C PHE A 34 4.58 -6.97 5.36
N ILE A 35 5.38 -7.45 6.31
CA ILE A 35 4.89 -8.08 7.54
C ILE A 35 5.14 -7.08 8.66
N GLY A 36 4.15 -6.24 8.95
CA GLY A 36 4.21 -5.20 9.98
C GLY A 36 3.59 -5.60 11.32
N THR A 37 3.00 -6.80 11.39
CA THR A 37 2.30 -7.34 12.55
C THR A 37 2.90 -8.69 12.94
N PRO A 38 2.67 -9.17 14.17
CA PRO A 38 2.92 -10.56 14.52
C PRO A 38 2.26 -11.50 13.51
N ILE A 39 2.91 -12.64 13.27
CA ILE A 39 2.35 -13.69 12.41
C ILE A 39 1.40 -14.53 13.25
N ASP A 40 0.14 -14.56 12.82
CA ASP A 40 -0.92 -15.38 13.39
C ASP A 40 -1.76 -16.02 12.26
N ASP A 41 -2.54 -17.04 12.62
CA ASP A 41 -3.53 -17.64 11.73
C ASP A 41 -4.81 -16.82 11.84
N PHE A 42 -4.82 -15.66 11.20
CA PHE A 42 -6.00 -14.80 11.13
C PHE A 42 -7.07 -15.56 10.33
N VAL A 43 -8.10 -16.08 11.01
CA VAL A 43 -9.29 -16.75 10.42
C VAL A 43 -10.45 -15.77 10.30
#